data_AF-A0A495ZJM5-F1
#
_entry.id   AF-A0A495ZJM5-F1
#
_cell.length_a   1.000
_cell.length_b   1.000
_cell.length_c   1.000
_cell.angle_alpha   90.00
_cell.angle_beta   90.00
_cell.angle_gamma   90.00
#
_symmetry.space_group_name_H-M   'P 1'
#
loop_
_entity.id
_entity.type
_entity.pdbx_description
1 polymer ?
#
loop_
_entity_poly.entity_id
_entity_poly.type
_entity_poly.pdbx_seq_one_letter_code
_entity_poly.pdbx_strand_id
1 'polypeptide(L)'
;MEMILGAAQSLVNFLFLVIVLGTAAVSWWLSVKYRERYADFPWNKAAIILGIEVLAWIAFNIFWSWVINNWWIAIVLIVIIIIVLKKRRRE
;
A
#
# COMPACT_ATOMS: atom_id res chain seq x y z
N MET A 1 12.95 18.67 9.94
CA MET A 1 11.64 18.03 9.68
C MET A 1 11.57 17.51 8.26
N GLU A 2 11.93 18.33 7.25
CA GLU A 2 11.96 17.94 5.83
C GLU A 2 12.85 16.73 5.52
N MET A 3 14.05 16.65 6.10
CA MET A 3 14.96 15.51 5.88
C MET A 3 14.38 14.18 6.40
N ILE A 4 13.68 14.20 7.54
CA ILE A 4 13.04 13.01 8.15
C ILE A 4 11.81 12.59 7.32
N LEU A 5 11.00 13.57 6.89
CA LEU A 5 9.82 13.32 6.04
C LEU A 5 10.23 12.79 4.65
N GLY A 6 11.30 13.32 4.08
CA GLY A 6 11.88 12.84 2.82
C GLY A 6 12.45 11.43 2.95
N ALA A 7 13.16 11.13 4.03
CA ALA A 7 13.66 9.78 4.31
C ALA A 7 12.52 8.77 4.50
N ALA A 8 11.46 9.13 5.23
CA ALA A 8 10.28 8.29 5.42
C ALA A 8 9.56 8.02 4.08
N GLN A 9 9.38 9.03 3.24
CA GLN A 9 8.76 8.86 1.93
C GLN A 9 9.61 8.00 1.00
N SER A 10 10.93 8.19 1.01
CA SER A 10 11.86 7.34 0.24
C SER A 10 11.80 5.89 0.69
N LEU A 11 11.71 5.64 2.00
CA LEU A 11 11.64 4.29 2.56
C LEU A 11 10.32 3.59 2.16
N VAL A 12 9.19 4.30 2.21
CA VAL A 12 7.90 3.75 1.78
C VAL A 12 7.88 3.46 0.28
N ASN A 13 8.44 4.35 -0.55
CA ASN A 13 8.56 4.10 -1.99
C ASN A 13 9.43 2.88 -2.30
N PHE A 14 10.53 2.70 -1.56
CA PHE A 14 11.39 1.53 -1.69
C PHE A 14 10.65 0.24 -1.28
N LEU A 15 9.94 0.25 -0.15
CA LEU A 15 9.10 -0.88 0.26
C LEU A 15 8.05 -1.21 -0.80
N PHE A 16 7.44 -0.19 -1.41
CA PHE A 16 6.46 -0.38 -2.46
C PHE A 16 7.06 -1.06 -3.69
N LEU A 17 8.24 -0.60 -4.12
CA LEU A 17 8.99 -1.23 -5.21
C LEU A 17 9.30 -2.70 -4.93
N VAL A 18 9.74 -3.02 -3.71
CA VAL A 18 10.02 -4.40 -3.29
C VAL A 18 8.78 -5.26 -3.35
N ILE A 19 7.61 -4.75 -2.91
CA ILE A 19 6.34 -5.47 -2.98
C ILE A 19 5.96 -5.76 -4.43
N VAL A 20 5.96 -4.74 -5.30
CA VAL A 20 5.59 -4.90 -6.73
C VAL A 20 6.52 -5.88 -7.44
N LEU A 21 7.83 -5.77 -7.24
CA LEU A 21 8.81 -6.70 -7.80
C LEU A 21 8.64 -8.11 -7.24
N GLY A 22 8.32 -8.23 -5.94
CA GLY A 22 8.01 -9.51 -5.30
C GLY A 22 6.78 -10.17 -5.92
N THR A 23 5.68 -9.42 -6.07
CA THR A 23 4.45 -9.90 -6.69
C THR A 23 4.67 -10.31 -8.15
N ALA A 24 5.45 -9.54 -8.91
CA ALA A 24 5.82 -9.90 -10.28
C ALA A 24 6.70 -11.16 -10.35
N ALA A 25 7.72 -11.27 -9.49
CA ALA A 25 8.61 -12.44 -9.44
C ALA A 25 7.86 -13.71 -9.01
N VAL A 26 6.99 -13.62 -8.01
CA VAL A 26 6.15 -14.75 -7.56
C VAL A 26 5.16 -15.15 -8.67
N SER A 27 4.56 -14.18 -9.36
CA SER A 27 3.66 -14.46 -10.49
C SER A 27 4.40 -15.17 -11.63
N TRP A 28 5.63 -14.74 -11.94
CA TRP A 28 6.47 -15.41 -12.93
C TRP A 28 6.83 -16.84 -12.51
N TRP A 29 7.27 -17.04 -11.27
CA TRP A 29 7.62 -18.34 -10.75
C TRP A 29 6.41 -19.31 -10.75
N LEU A 30 5.24 -18.83 -10.33
CA LEU A 30 4.00 -19.59 -10.42
C LEU A 30 3.65 -19.90 -11.88
N SER A 31 3.82 -18.96 -12.81
CA SER A 31 3.58 -19.23 -14.23
C SER A 31 4.42 -20.38 -14.76
N VAL A 32 5.71 -20.44 -14.40
CA VAL A 32 6.59 -21.58 -14.78
C VAL A 32 6.04 -22.89 -14.21
N LYS A 33 5.66 -22.90 -12.93
CA LYS A 33 5.10 -24.09 -12.25
C LYS A 33 3.76 -24.55 -12.81
N TYR A 34 2.91 -23.63 -13.28
CA TYR A 34 1.64 -23.96 -13.93
C TYR A 34 1.85 -24.62 -15.29
N ARG A 35 2.86 -24.17 -16.03
CA ARG A 35 3.24 -24.74 -17.33
C ARG A 35 3.71 -26.20 -17.21
N GLU A 36 4.42 -26.55 -16.14
CA GLU A 36 4.80 -27.94 -15.83
C GLU A 36 3.59 -28.86 -15.58
N ARG A 37 2.44 -28.28 -15.21
CA ARG A 37 1.19 -28.99 -14.96
C ARG A 37 0.22 -28.95 -16.15
N TYR A 38 0.68 -28.50 -17.32
CA TYR A 38 -0.15 -28.28 -18.52
C TYR A 38 -1.39 -27.40 -18.26
N ALA A 39 -1.26 -26.45 -17.34
CA ALA A 39 -2.32 -25.51 -17.01
C ALA A 39 -1.88 -24.07 -17.34
N ASP A 40 -2.80 -23.27 -17.87
CA ASP A 40 -2.54 -21.86 -18.13
C ASP A 40 -2.53 -21.06 -16.82
N PHE A 41 -1.49 -20.24 -16.64
CA PHE A 41 -1.42 -19.33 -15.51
C PHE A 41 -2.43 -18.18 -15.71
N PRO A 42 -3.24 -17.83 -14.70
CA PRO A 42 -4.24 -16.78 -14.82
C PRO A 42 -3.61 -15.38 -14.76
N TRP A 43 -2.93 -14.98 -15.84
CA TRP A 43 -2.28 -13.68 -15.99
C TRP A 43 -3.22 -12.50 -15.75
N ASN A 44 -4.52 -12.63 -16.08
CA ASN A 44 -5.53 -11.61 -15.79
C ASN A 44 -5.61 -11.31 -14.28
N LYS A 45 -5.56 -12.32 -13.43
CA LYS A 45 -5.61 -12.14 -11.96
C LYS A 45 -4.33 -11.48 -11.45
N ALA A 46 -3.17 -11.92 -11.95
CA ALA A 46 -1.88 -11.32 -11.59
C ALA A 46 -1.78 -9.85 -12.01
N ALA A 47 -2.25 -9.52 -13.23
CA ALA A 47 -2.29 -8.14 -13.72
C ALA A 47 -3.23 -7.25 -12.89
N ILE A 48 -4.40 -7.78 -12.46
CA ILE A 48 -5.30 -7.06 -11.57
C ILE A 48 -4.64 -6.77 -10.22
N ILE A 49 -3.94 -7.75 -9.63
CA ILE A 49 -3.23 -7.57 -8.35
C ILE A 49 -2.15 -6.48 -8.50
N LEU A 50 -1.30 -6.57 -9.52
CA LEU A 50 -0.29 -5.54 -9.80
C LEU A 50 -0.92 -4.17 -10.05
N GLY A 51 -2.05 -4.11 -10.75
CA GLY A 51 -2.80 -2.87 -10.96
C GLY A 51 -3.32 -2.26 -9.65
N ILE A 52 -3.88 -3.08 -8.76
CA ILE A 52 -4.34 -2.65 -7.44
C ILE A 52 -3.17 -2.15 -6.59
N GLU A 53 -2.03 -2.82 -6.62
CA GLU A 53 -0.82 -2.36 -5.94
C GLU A 53 -0.42 -0.97 -6.44
N VAL A 54 -0.26 -0.78 -7.75
CA VAL A 54 0.11 0.53 -8.30
C VAL A 54 -0.92 1.61 -7.93
N LEU A 55 -2.21 1.31 -7.97
CA LEU A 55 -3.26 2.25 -7.54
C LEU A 55 -3.16 2.59 -6.05
N ALA A 56 -2.89 1.61 -5.19
CA ALA A 56 -2.68 1.82 -3.76
C ALA A 56 -1.46 2.72 -3.48
N TRP A 57 -0.39 2.58 -4.25
CA TRP A 57 0.78 3.46 -4.16
C TRP A 57 0.48 4.89 -4.58
N ILE A 58 -0.26 5.08 -5.67
CA ILE A 58 -0.68 6.41 -6.12
C ILE A 58 -1.56 7.05 -5.04
N ALA A 59 -2.55 6.32 -4.52
CA ALA A 59 -3.42 6.79 -3.45
C ALA A 59 -2.62 7.15 -2.19
N PHE A 60 -1.63 6.32 -1.82
CA PHE A 60 -0.74 6.61 -0.69
C PHE A 60 0.07 7.89 -0.89
N ASN A 61 0.67 8.12 -2.07
CA ASN A 61 1.43 9.34 -2.33
C ASN A 61 0.55 10.59 -2.29
N ILE A 62 -0.66 10.52 -2.86
CA ILE A 62 -1.65 11.61 -2.79
C ILE A 62 -2.01 11.89 -1.33
N PHE A 63 -2.33 10.85 -0.56
CA PHE A 63 -2.67 10.97 0.86
C PHE A 63 -1.50 11.54 1.67
N TRP A 64 -0.29 11.04 1.46
CA TRP A 64 0.91 11.48 2.16
C TRP A 64 1.23 12.95 1.88
N SER A 65 1.12 13.38 0.62
CA SER A 65 1.27 14.79 0.25
C SER A 65 0.21 15.67 0.92
N TRP A 66 -1.04 15.21 0.96
CA TRP A 66 -2.12 15.91 1.64
C TRP A 66 -1.90 16.00 3.16
N VAL A 67 -1.40 14.93 3.79
CA VAL A 67 -1.06 14.89 5.23
C VAL A 67 0.10 15.81 5.56
N ILE A 68 1.15 15.87 4.73
CA ILE A 68 2.27 16.81 4.96
C ILE A 68 1.75 18.26 4.93
N ASN A 69 0.91 18.60 3.96
CA ASN A 69 0.35 19.94 3.83
C ASN A 69 -0.68 20.26 4.93
N ASN A 70 -1.33 19.25 5.51
CA ASN A 70 -2.37 19.40 6.52
C ASN A 70 -2.13 18.49 7.74
N TRP A 71 -0.92 18.55 8.30
CA TRP A 71 -0.48 17.67 9.39
C TRP A 71 -1.43 17.64 10.61
N TRP A 72 -2.13 18.75 10.84
CA TRP A 72 -3.15 18.90 11.88
C TRP A 72 -4.37 17.99 11.69
N ILE A 73 -4.73 17.62 10.45
CA ILE A 73 -5.92 16.78 10.18
C ILE A 73 -5.70 15.33 10.63
N ALA A 74 -4.48 14.80 10.49
CA ALA A 74 -4.14 13.46 10.99
C ALA A 74 -4.34 13.38 12.51
N ILE A 75 -3.94 14.42 13.24
CA ILE A 75 -4.13 14.53 14.69
C ILE A 75 -5.62 14.62 15.02
N VAL A 76 -6.39 15.45 14.31
CA VAL A 76 -7.85 15.59 14.49
C VAL A 76 -8.58 14.26 14.27
N LEU A 77 -8.23 13.51 13.22
CA LEU A 77 -8.82 12.18 12.96
C LEU A 77 -8.52 11.18 14.07
N ILE A 78 -7.28 11.12 14.55
CA ILE A 78 -6.88 10.24 15.67
C ILE A 78 -7.66 10.60 16.93
N VAL A 79 -7.79 11.91 17.24
CA VAL A 79 -8.56 12.39 18.39
C VAL A 79 -10.03 12.01 18.28
N ILE A 80 -10.65 12.18 17.11
CA ILE A 80 -12.04 11.78 16.86
C ILE A 80 -12.22 10.27 17.05
N ILE A 81 -11.33 9.44 16.49
CA ILE A 81 -11.39 7.98 16.64
C ILE A 81 -11.29 7.59 18.12
N ILE A 82 -10.36 8.19 18.87
CA ILE A 82 -10.23 7.94 20.32
C ILE A 82 -11.51 8.31 21.04
N ILE A 83 -12.12 9.46 20.75
CA ILE A 83 -13.39 9.88 21.36
C ILE A 83 -14.51 8.89 21.04
N VAL A 84 -14.64 8.46 19.78
CA VAL A 84 -15.66 7.49 19.35
C VAL A 84 -15.47 6.14 20.04
N LEU A 85 -14.25 5.62 20.08
CA LEU A 85 -13.93 4.36 20.75
C LEU A 85 -14.18 4.44 22.26
N LYS A 86 -13.84 5.58 22.89
CA LYS A 86 -14.06 5.80 24.33
C LYS A 86 -15.55 5.95 24.66
N LYS A 87 -16.34 6.54 23.76
CA LYS A 87 -17.80 6.62 23.88
C LYS A 87 -18.45 5.24 23.77
N ARG A 88 -18.07 4.44 22.77
CA ARG A 88 -18.56 3.05 22.60
C ARG A 88 -18.19 2.08 23.72
N ARG A 89 -17.17 2.39 24.53
CA ARG A 89 -16.75 1.55 25.67
C ARG A 89 -17.44 1.93 26.99
N ARG A 90 -18.21 3.02 27.01
CA ARG A 90 -18.99 3.47 28.19
C ARG A 90 -20.48 3.14 28.10
N GLU A 91 -20.97 2.84 26.90
CA GLU A 91 -22.26 2.18 26.64
C GLU A 91 -22.07 0.66 26.75
#